data_AF-A0A0F9K030-F1
#
_entry.id   AF-A0A0F9K030-F1
#
_cell.length_a   1.000
_cell.length_b   1.000
_cell.length_c   1.000
_cell.angle_alpha   90.00
_cell.angle_beta   90.00
_cell.angle_gamma   90.00
#
_symmetry.space_group_name_H-M   'P 1'
#
loop_
_entity.id
_entity.type
_entity.pdbx_description
1 polymer ?
#
loop_
_entity_poly.entity_id
_entity_poly.type
_entity_poly.pdbx_seq_one_letter_code
_entity_poly.pdbx_strand_id
1 'polypeptide(L)'
;MPVANPPAITDTQVIEWTLTGNVSAGTAQDGLRPMHAPGIILEIIVTAGQKGNTGAALFDVHKHVPAKPVTTQRDNTAGVTVYTTQGNRPDILGDNGTSTQNSIKEAAAPDVTAFLAGDFFTVDVDAANATMQDVTVSMRVQYN
;
A
#
# COMPACT_ATOMS: atom_id res chain seq x y z
N MET A 1 -8.13 -40.78 -20.80
CA MET A 1 -8.50 -39.42 -21.22
C MET A 1 -7.76 -38.45 -20.33
N PRO A 2 -7.05 -37.43 -20.85
CA PRO A 2 -6.44 -36.43 -19.98
C PRO A 2 -7.55 -35.63 -19.29
N VAL A 3 -7.49 -35.56 -17.96
CA VAL A 3 -8.40 -34.74 -17.17
C VAL A 3 -7.99 -33.29 -17.43
N ALA A 4 -8.91 -32.46 -17.91
CA ALA A 4 -8.64 -31.03 -18.01
C ALA A 4 -8.32 -30.52 -16.61
N ASN A 5 -7.17 -29.86 -16.45
CA ASN A 5 -6.90 -29.15 -15.20
C ASN A 5 -8.04 -28.14 -14.99
N PRO A 6 -8.67 -28.12 -13.81
CA PRO A 6 -9.62 -27.07 -13.50
C PRO A 6 -8.92 -25.71 -13.69
N PRO A 7 -9.62 -24.69 -14.20
CA PRO A 7 -9.04 -23.35 -14.32
C PRO A 7 -8.50 -22.93 -12.96
N ALA A 8 -7.29 -22.33 -12.95
CA ALA A 8 -6.71 -21.77 -11.74
C ALA A 8 -7.72 -20.79 -11.13
N ILE A 9 -8.11 -21.04 -9.87
CA ILE A 9 -9.03 -20.13 -9.17
C ILE A 9 -8.23 -18.86 -8.89
N THR A 10 -8.57 -17.82 -9.62
CA THR A 10 -8.02 -16.49 -9.45
C THR A 10 -8.73 -15.83 -8.26
N ASP A 11 -8.09 -15.82 -7.09
CA ASP A 11 -8.63 -15.15 -5.91
C ASP A 11 -8.21 -13.67 -5.89
N THR A 12 -9.13 -12.76 -5.60
CA THR A 12 -8.85 -11.33 -5.49
C THR A 12 -9.03 -10.90 -4.04
N GLN A 13 -8.03 -10.26 -3.46
CA GLN A 13 -8.05 -9.80 -2.09
C GLN A 13 -7.75 -8.30 -2.01
N VAL A 14 -8.39 -7.62 -1.06
CA VAL A 14 -8.03 -6.26 -0.65
C VAL A 14 -7.24 -6.34 0.66
N ILE A 15 -6.10 -5.68 0.69
CA ILE A 15 -5.19 -5.60 1.83
C ILE A 15 -5.15 -4.15 2.29
N GLU A 16 -5.41 -3.91 3.57
CA GLU A 16 -5.54 -2.55 4.10
C GLU A 16 -4.55 -2.25 5.22
N TRP A 17 -4.07 -1.01 5.23
CA TRP A 17 -3.38 -0.37 6.34
C TRP A 17 -4.20 0.83 6.79
N THR A 18 -4.46 0.94 8.09
CA THR A 18 -5.25 2.03 8.67
C THR A 18 -4.40 2.83 9.66
N LEU A 19 -4.19 4.10 9.33
CA LEU A 19 -3.43 5.08 10.09
C LEU A 19 -4.42 5.98 10.82
N THR A 20 -4.72 5.65 12.08
CA THR A 20 -5.70 6.38 12.89
C THR A 20 -5.13 7.65 13.51
N GLY A 21 -5.94 8.70 13.59
CA GLY A 21 -5.52 10.01 14.09
C GLY A 21 -4.55 10.72 13.15
N ASN A 22 -3.73 11.64 13.70
CA ASN A 22 -2.81 12.43 12.89
C ASN A 22 -1.70 11.56 12.28
N VAL A 23 -1.65 11.53 10.95
CA VAL A 23 -0.60 10.84 10.20
C VAL A 23 0.66 11.71 10.15
N SER A 24 1.79 11.14 10.56
CA SER A 24 3.13 11.72 10.43
C SER A 24 3.96 10.95 9.40
N ALA A 25 5.08 11.52 8.95
CA ALA A 25 6.03 10.76 8.15
C ALA A 25 6.61 9.58 8.95
N GLY A 26 6.91 8.47 8.29
CA GLY A 26 7.50 7.28 8.91
C GLY A 26 7.36 6.03 8.07
N THR A 27 8.10 4.99 8.44
CA THR A 27 8.17 3.71 7.71
C THR A 27 7.34 2.62 8.40
N ALA A 28 6.80 1.68 7.61
CA ALA A 28 6.04 0.52 8.05
C ALA A 28 4.88 0.86 8.99
N GLN A 29 4.16 1.93 8.65
CA GLN A 29 3.01 2.33 9.44
C GLN A 29 1.88 1.29 9.34
N ASP A 30 1.27 1.00 10.48
CA ASP A 30 0.27 -0.07 10.66
C ASP A 30 0.76 -1.50 10.29
N GLY A 31 2.07 -1.73 10.35
CA GLY A 31 2.69 -3.05 10.29
C GLY A 31 2.78 -3.68 8.90
N LEU A 32 3.16 -4.95 8.87
CA LEU A 32 3.41 -5.72 7.65
C LEU A 32 2.22 -6.61 7.25
N ARG A 33 2.11 -6.91 5.97
CA ARG A 33 1.06 -7.78 5.38
C ARG A 33 1.72 -8.87 4.53
N PRO A 34 1.81 -10.13 5.02
CA PRO A 34 2.43 -11.22 4.29
C PRO A 34 1.52 -11.78 3.19
N MET A 35 2.11 -12.20 2.07
CA MET A 35 1.43 -12.86 0.96
C MET A 35 1.49 -14.38 1.12
N HIS A 36 0.34 -15.03 1.02
CA HIS A 36 0.23 -16.48 1.21
C HIS A 36 0.44 -17.29 -0.07
N ALA A 37 0.31 -16.66 -1.24
CA ALA A 37 0.52 -17.26 -2.56
C ALA A 37 1.16 -16.23 -3.51
N PRO A 38 1.75 -16.66 -4.65
CA PRO A 38 2.18 -15.74 -5.70
C PRO A 38 1.00 -15.01 -6.33
N GLY A 39 1.22 -13.80 -6.85
CA GLY A 39 0.17 -13.00 -7.45
C GLY A 39 0.65 -11.69 -8.05
N ILE A 40 -0.30 -10.83 -8.38
CA ILE A 40 -0.07 -9.48 -8.91
C ILE A 40 -0.85 -8.41 -8.14
N ILE A 41 -0.29 -7.21 -8.04
CA ILE A 41 -0.97 -6.00 -7.56
C ILE A 41 -1.77 -5.43 -8.73
N LEU A 42 -3.06 -5.18 -8.49
CA LEU A 42 -3.98 -4.61 -9.48
C LEU A 42 -4.07 -3.09 -9.33
N GLU A 43 -4.22 -2.61 -8.10
CA GLU A 43 -4.41 -1.18 -7.80
C GLU A 43 -4.03 -0.89 -6.34
N ILE A 44 -3.66 0.36 -6.08
CA ILE A 44 -3.50 0.91 -4.74
C ILE A 44 -4.30 2.21 -4.67
N ILE A 45 -5.13 2.31 -3.66
CA ILE A 45 -6.01 3.44 -3.39
C ILE A 45 -5.67 3.98 -2.02
N VAL A 46 -5.57 5.30 -1.91
CA VAL A 46 -5.41 5.97 -0.62
C VAL A 46 -6.61 6.84 -0.34
N THR A 47 -7.19 6.66 0.84
CA THR A 47 -8.31 7.44 1.34
C THR A 47 -7.89 8.13 2.62
N ALA A 48 -8.23 9.41 2.79
CA ALA A 48 -8.12 10.10 4.08
C ALA A 48 -9.49 10.54 4.58
N GLY A 49 -9.75 10.37 5.87
CA GLY A 49 -10.93 10.92 6.54
C GLY A 49 -10.88 12.44 6.65
N GLN A 50 -9.68 13.05 6.75
CA GLN A 50 -9.53 14.51 6.68
C GLN A 50 -8.22 14.90 6.00
N LYS A 51 -8.27 15.89 5.10
CA LYS A 51 -7.09 16.56 4.53
C LYS A 51 -6.95 17.98 5.11
N GLY A 52 -5.85 18.24 5.79
CA GLY A 52 -5.55 19.54 6.41
C GLY A 52 -4.70 20.44 5.53
N ASN A 53 -3.81 21.20 6.19
CA ASN A 53 -3.01 22.30 5.64
C ASN A 53 -2.33 22.02 4.29
N THR A 54 -1.97 23.12 3.59
CA THR A 54 -1.22 23.09 2.33
C THR A 54 0.01 22.19 2.39
N GLY A 55 0.10 21.28 1.42
CA GLY A 55 1.19 20.34 1.26
C GLY A 55 0.71 19.11 0.51
N ALA A 56 1.64 18.22 0.17
CA ALA A 56 1.30 16.88 -0.29
C ALA A 56 1.78 15.90 0.78
N ALA A 57 0.96 14.89 1.04
CA ALA A 57 1.47 13.69 1.66
C ALA A 57 1.63 12.59 0.62
N LEU A 58 2.79 11.95 0.65
CA LEU A 58 3.18 10.92 -0.29
C LEU A 58 3.17 9.59 0.44
N PHE A 59 2.46 8.63 -0.13
CA PHE A 59 2.37 7.28 0.38
C PHE A 59 3.13 6.35 -0.53
N ASP A 60 3.93 5.48 0.08
CA ASP A 60 4.64 4.43 -0.61
C ASP A 60 4.21 3.08 -0.06
N VAL A 61 4.18 2.08 -0.93
CA VAL A 61 4.02 0.68 -0.54
C VAL A 61 5.33 -0.01 -0.86
N HIS A 62 5.96 -0.60 0.14
CA HIS A 62 7.19 -1.34 -0.05
C HIS A 62 6.92 -2.82 -0.09
N LYS A 63 7.45 -3.48 -1.13
CA LYS A 63 7.55 -4.92 -1.23
C LYS A 63 8.86 -5.38 -0.60
N HIS A 64 8.79 -6.33 0.30
CA HIS A 64 9.96 -6.93 0.92
C HIS A 64 10.02 -8.42 0.59
N VAL A 65 11.24 -8.90 0.34
CA VAL A 65 11.53 -10.31 0.13
C VAL A 65 12.31 -10.80 1.35
N PRO A 66 11.67 -11.54 2.25
CA PRO A 66 12.34 -11.93 3.48
C PRO A 66 13.43 -12.99 3.22
N ALA A 67 14.52 -12.92 3.96
CA ALA A 67 15.50 -14.01 4.00
C ALA A 67 14.94 -15.28 4.71
N LYS A 68 13.89 -15.12 5.53
CA LYS A 68 13.13 -16.18 6.21
C LYS A 68 11.68 -15.72 6.39
N PRO A 69 10.65 -16.57 6.19
CA PRO A 69 9.25 -16.16 6.29
C PRO A 69 8.95 -15.35 7.54
N VAL A 70 8.46 -14.12 7.37
CA VAL A 70 8.19 -13.19 8.47
C VAL A 70 6.74 -13.34 8.90
N THR A 71 6.52 -13.69 10.18
CA THR A 71 5.18 -13.85 10.76
C THR A 71 4.85 -12.77 11.80
N THR A 72 5.79 -11.89 12.15
CA THR A 72 5.61 -10.82 13.14
C THR A 72 6.38 -9.55 12.77
N GLN A 73 5.92 -8.43 13.33
CA GLN A 73 6.10 -7.00 13.00
C GLN A 73 7.50 -6.40 12.73
N ARG A 74 8.57 -7.19 12.51
CA ARG A 74 9.87 -6.64 12.12
C ARG A 74 10.53 -7.46 11.03
N ASP A 75 10.82 -6.79 9.93
CA ASP A 75 11.93 -7.13 9.07
C ASP A 75 12.81 -5.88 8.91
N ASN A 76 14.12 -6.08 8.92
CA ASN A 76 15.12 -5.05 8.65
C ASN A 76 15.63 -5.12 7.20
N THR A 77 15.06 -5.98 6.35
CA THR A 77 15.35 -5.96 4.92
C THR A 77 14.86 -4.66 4.29
N ALA A 78 15.72 -4.04 3.48
CA ALA A 78 15.32 -2.90 2.67
C ALA A 78 14.24 -3.36 1.68
N GLY A 79 13.06 -2.74 1.76
CA GLY A 79 11.98 -2.97 0.81
C GLY A 79 12.28 -2.28 -0.52
N VAL A 80 11.65 -2.79 -1.58
CA VAL A 80 11.61 -2.14 -2.89
C VAL A 80 10.26 -1.45 -3.01
N THR A 81 10.26 -0.16 -3.34
CA THR A 81 9.04 0.59 -3.58
C THR A 81 8.29 -0.01 -4.76
N VAL A 82 6.96 -0.16 -4.64
CA VAL A 82 6.13 -0.57 -5.78
C VAL A 82 5.97 0.56 -6.81
N TYR A 83 6.31 1.80 -6.42
CA TYR A 83 6.35 2.99 -7.26
C TYR A 83 7.78 3.52 -7.39
N THR A 84 8.49 2.99 -8.38
CA THR A 84 9.83 3.45 -8.78
C THR A 84 9.82 4.86 -9.37
N THR A 85 8.70 5.29 -9.96
CA THR A 85 8.51 6.65 -10.45
C THR A 85 7.72 7.49 -9.44
N GLN A 86 8.29 8.60 -8.99
CA GLN A 86 7.66 9.45 -7.98
C GLN A 86 6.26 9.96 -8.38
N GLY A 87 6.04 10.27 -9.66
CA GLY A 87 4.74 10.74 -10.16
C GLY A 87 3.63 9.69 -10.17
N ASN A 88 3.97 8.40 -9.99
CA ASN A 88 3.00 7.31 -9.93
C ASN A 88 2.50 7.04 -8.51
N ARG A 89 3.15 7.62 -7.49
CA ARG A 89 2.83 7.42 -6.08
C ARG A 89 1.48 8.04 -5.74
N PRO A 90 0.63 7.36 -4.96
CA PRO A 90 -0.55 7.99 -4.42
C PRO A 90 -0.18 9.17 -3.53
N ASP A 91 -0.82 10.30 -3.80
CA ASP A 91 -0.68 11.52 -3.03
C ASP A 91 -2.04 12.01 -2.53
N ILE A 92 -2.03 12.65 -1.37
CA ILE A 92 -3.17 13.44 -0.91
C ILE A 92 -2.69 14.88 -0.75
N LEU A 93 -3.27 15.75 -1.56
CA LEU A 93 -3.03 17.18 -1.50
C LEU A 93 -3.91 17.77 -0.40
N GLY A 94 -3.26 18.44 0.55
CA GLY A 94 -3.95 19.34 1.47
C GLY A 94 -4.57 20.49 0.69
N ASP A 95 -5.72 20.98 1.16
CA ASP A 95 -6.25 22.26 0.72
C ASP A 95 -6.02 23.26 1.84
N ASN A 96 -5.81 24.54 1.52
CA ASN A 96 -5.34 25.54 2.49
C ASN A 96 -6.43 25.98 3.51
N GLY A 97 -7.31 25.06 3.91
CA GLY A 97 -8.30 25.24 4.95
C GLY A 97 -8.20 24.12 5.97
N THR A 98 -8.85 24.33 7.10
CA THR A 98 -9.17 23.32 8.11
C THR A 98 -10.15 22.27 7.56
N SER A 99 -9.89 21.74 6.37
CA SER A 99 -10.84 20.97 5.58
C SER A 99 -11.07 19.62 6.23
N THR A 100 -12.27 19.43 6.72
CA THR A 100 -12.74 18.15 7.26
C THR A 100 -13.23 17.24 6.14
N GLN A 101 -12.78 17.46 4.90
CA GLN A 101 -13.27 16.72 3.73
C GLN A 101 -12.46 15.45 3.55
N ASN A 102 -13.16 14.37 3.25
CA ASN A 102 -12.53 13.13 2.83
C ASN A 102 -11.87 13.32 1.47
N SER A 103 -10.80 12.57 1.21
CA SER A 103 -10.17 12.52 -0.11
C SER A 103 -9.87 11.09 -0.51
N ILE A 104 -10.00 10.78 -1.79
CA ILE A 104 -9.67 9.49 -2.37
C ILE A 104 -8.72 9.76 -3.53
N LYS A 105 -7.61 9.05 -3.58
CA LYS A 105 -6.69 9.06 -4.70
C LYS A 105 -6.41 7.64 -5.15
N GLU A 106 -6.77 7.36 -6.40
CA GLU A 106 -6.25 6.21 -7.13
C GLU A 106 -4.86 6.57 -7.65
N ALA A 107 -3.88 5.72 -7.35
CA ALA A 107 -2.56 5.86 -7.90
C ALA A 107 -2.52 5.47 -9.38
N ALA A 108 -1.42 5.80 -10.05
CA ALA A 108 -1.14 5.16 -11.34
C ALA A 108 -0.91 3.65 -11.14
N ALA A 109 -0.88 2.90 -12.24
CA ALA A 109 -0.52 1.49 -12.20
C ALA A 109 0.83 1.32 -11.47
N PRO A 110 0.95 0.39 -10.49
CA PRO A 110 2.21 0.12 -9.82
C PRO A 110 3.30 -0.31 -10.80
N ASP A 111 4.54 0.10 -10.56
CA ASP A 111 5.68 -0.27 -11.41
C ASP A 111 6.12 -1.71 -11.12
N VAL A 112 6.09 -2.11 -9.84
CA VAL A 112 6.31 -3.50 -9.41
C VAL A 112 4.96 -4.13 -9.10
N THR A 113 4.51 -5.03 -9.96
CA THR A 113 3.20 -5.67 -9.80
C THR A 113 3.27 -7.11 -9.30
N ALA A 114 4.32 -7.88 -9.60
CA ALA A 114 4.36 -9.30 -9.22
C ALA A 114 4.95 -9.55 -7.81
N PHE A 115 4.39 -10.52 -7.10
CA PHE A 115 4.89 -11.03 -5.82
C PHE A 115 4.84 -12.56 -5.73
N LEU A 116 5.64 -13.10 -4.82
CA LEU A 116 5.75 -14.53 -4.51
C LEU A 116 5.12 -14.83 -3.15
N ALA A 117 4.84 -16.11 -2.91
CA ALA A 117 4.46 -16.57 -1.58
C ALA A 117 5.59 -16.27 -0.58
N GLY A 118 5.24 -15.69 0.57
CA GLY A 118 6.18 -15.29 1.60
C GLY A 118 6.73 -13.87 1.46
N ASP A 119 6.55 -13.20 0.32
CA ASP A 119 6.76 -11.74 0.24
C ASP A 119 5.81 -11.03 1.21
N PHE A 120 6.17 -9.84 1.68
CA PHE A 120 5.27 -9.03 2.48
C PHE A 120 5.35 -7.56 2.07
N PHE A 121 4.28 -6.83 2.39
CA PHE A 121 4.16 -5.42 2.09
C PHE A 121 4.07 -4.57 3.34
N THR A 122 4.56 -3.35 3.25
CA THR A 122 4.45 -2.31 4.27
C THR A 122 4.02 -1.00 3.61
N VAL A 123 3.45 -0.09 4.40
CA VAL A 123 3.13 1.28 3.97
C VAL A 123 4.07 2.27 4.64
N ASP A 124 4.63 3.16 3.84
CA ASP A 124 5.46 4.27 4.29
C ASP A 124 4.78 5.59 3.94
N VAL A 125 4.96 6.57 4.82
CA VAL A 125 4.56 7.96 4.59
C VAL A 125 5.86 8.76 4.44
N ASP A 126 6.25 9.02 3.20
CA ASP A 126 7.55 9.65 2.87
C ASP A 126 7.57 11.13 3.24
N ALA A 127 6.44 11.79 3.04
CA ALA A 127 6.23 13.18 3.39
C ALA A 127 4.83 13.31 3.98
N ALA A 128 4.72 14.00 5.12
CA ALA A 128 3.45 14.38 5.72
C ALA A 128 3.39 15.91 5.83
N ASN A 129 3.56 16.59 4.69
CA ASN A 129 3.58 18.05 4.66
C ASN A 129 2.15 18.63 4.84
N ALA A 130 1.13 17.83 4.52
CA ALA A 130 -0.25 18.10 4.91
C ALA A 130 -0.58 17.37 6.20
N THR A 131 -1.31 18.02 7.11
CA THR A 131 -1.90 17.32 8.26
C THR A 131 -3.03 16.43 7.75
N MET A 132 -2.94 15.12 7.88
CA MET A 132 -4.04 14.22 7.51
C MET A 132 -4.48 13.40 8.70
N GLN A 133 -5.75 13.01 8.70
CA GLN A 133 -6.30 12.13 9.71
C GLN A 133 -7.01 10.94 9.08
N ASP A 134 -6.92 9.82 9.78
CA ASP A 134 -7.65 8.58 9.48
C ASP A 134 -7.44 8.14 8.03
N VAL A 135 -6.19 7.82 7.71
CA VAL A 135 -5.81 7.40 6.37
C VAL A 135 -5.92 5.88 6.24
N THR A 136 -6.54 5.42 5.16
CA THR A 136 -6.54 4.03 4.74
C THR A 136 -5.79 3.90 3.42
N VAL A 137 -4.81 3.00 3.37
CA VAL A 137 -4.18 2.55 2.13
C VAL A 137 -4.73 1.17 1.82
N SER A 138 -5.40 1.01 0.68
CA SER A 138 -5.99 -0.25 0.23
C SER A 138 -5.27 -0.72 -1.02
N MET A 139 -4.70 -1.92 -0.98
CA MET A 139 -4.04 -2.58 -2.10
C MET A 139 -4.88 -3.77 -2.55
N ARG A 140 -5.33 -3.77 -3.81
CA ARG A 140 -6.03 -4.91 -4.40
C ARG A 140 -5.03 -5.81 -5.09
N VAL A 141 -5.05 -7.10 -4.77
CA VAL A 141 -4.18 -8.12 -5.35
C VAL A 141 -4.98 -9.25 -5.96
N GLN A 142 -4.37 -9.94 -6.91
CA GLN A 142 -4.90 -11.13 -7.57
C GLN A 142 -3.90 -12.28 -7.41
N TYR A 143 -4.31 -13.37 -6.78
CA TYR A 143 -3.50 -14.58 -6.61
C TYR A 143 -3.61 -15.50 -7.83
N ASN A 144 -2.52 -16.23 -8.07
CA ASN A 144 -2.38 -17.21 -9.15
C ASN A 144 -2.73 -18.64 -8.71
#